data_AF-A0A9P3G3T0-F1
#
_entry.id   AF-A0A9P3G3T0-F1
#
_cell.length_a   1.000
_cell.length_b   1.000
_cell.length_c   1.000
_cell.angle_alpha   90.00
_cell.angle_beta   90.00
_cell.angle_gamma   90.00
#
_symmetry.space_group_name_H-M   'P 1'
#
loop_
_entity.id
_entity.type
_entity.pdbx_description
1 polymer ?
#
loop_
_entity_poly.entity_id
_entity_poly.type
_entity_poly.pdbx_seq_one_letter_code
_entity_poly.pdbx_strand_id
1 'polypeptide(L)'
;MFSTPSASPPPPPLRGASFGADGVSAPLASDTAVVHTEYDVASPPPKPAGAWTRFVCISDTHDRTFAVPDGDVLLHAGDLTESGTLVGMRGTVEWLAAMPHKIKIIIAGNHDLTLDDHDDWYEREYSRWHRFGKEDAEAVKGLLTSDEAREARIVYLQDEKHEFQVREDGRTWSVYGSPWSPYFYNWAFNYKRGLGAEGLISKIPATDILLTHGPPAGILDRVITGEWVGCETLTARLPKLKPRLHVFGHIHEAHGVRVGEWQSPGGSPDTSSATPRTVFVNAANFPAGPQRKGPEGWTRGVGQGAFQPVIVDLRDAIDQPESNDVPNPDNEPSPQGLAA
;
A
#
# COMPACT_ATOMS: atom_id res chain seq x y z
N MET A 1 4.34 -32.52 -27.60
CA MET A 1 5.07 -31.23 -27.58
C MET A 1 4.34 -30.34 -26.59
N PHE A 2 4.88 -30.14 -25.40
CA PHE A 2 4.31 -29.19 -24.45
C PHE A 2 4.69 -27.80 -24.93
N SER A 3 3.71 -27.03 -25.39
CA SER A 3 3.89 -25.61 -25.68
C SER A 3 4.29 -24.93 -24.38
N THR A 4 5.46 -24.33 -24.33
CA THR A 4 5.85 -23.43 -23.24
C THR A 4 4.79 -22.33 -23.15
N PRO A 5 4.25 -22.00 -21.96
CA PRO A 5 3.41 -20.83 -21.80
C PRO A 5 4.21 -19.61 -22.28
N SER A 6 3.73 -18.93 -23.31
CA SER A 6 4.30 -17.66 -23.72
C SER A 6 4.07 -16.69 -22.58
N ALA A 7 5.14 -16.22 -21.93
CA ALA A 7 5.04 -15.14 -20.96
C ALA A 7 4.28 -13.96 -21.59
N SER A 8 3.33 -13.41 -20.85
CA SER A 8 2.63 -12.20 -21.27
C SER A 8 3.63 -11.07 -21.51
N PRO A 9 3.49 -10.28 -22.59
CA PRO A 9 4.36 -9.13 -22.79
C PRO A 9 4.29 -8.20 -21.58
N PRO A 10 5.39 -7.54 -21.20
CA PRO A 10 5.38 -6.61 -20.08
C PRO A 10 4.34 -5.50 -20.32
N PRO A 11 3.61 -5.07 -19.29
CA PRO A 11 2.69 -3.95 -19.42
C PRO A 11 3.44 -2.69 -19.85
N PRO A 12 2.78 -1.75 -20.55
CA PRO A 12 3.43 -0.51 -20.95
C PRO A 12 3.96 0.22 -19.71
N PRO A 13 5.08 0.96 -19.84
CA PRO A 13 5.64 1.72 -18.72
C PRO A 13 4.60 2.71 -18.16
N LEU A 14 4.62 2.90 -16.84
CA LEU A 14 3.70 3.79 -16.13
C LEU A 14 3.79 5.20 -16.73
N ARG A 15 2.69 5.67 -17.34
CA ARG A 15 2.67 6.96 -18.03
C ARG A 15 3.00 8.09 -17.07
N GLY A 16 3.96 8.92 -17.45
CA GLY A 16 4.38 10.08 -16.67
C GLY A 16 5.23 9.73 -15.44
N ALA A 17 5.64 8.47 -15.27
CA ALA A 17 6.64 8.09 -14.30
C ALA A 17 7.88 7.52 -14.99
N SER A 18 9.06 7.84 -14.45
CA SER A 18 10.31 7.15 -14.79
C SER A 18 10.74 6.23 -13.64
N PHE A 19 11.26 5.07 -14.03
CA PHE A 19 11.95 4.13 -13.15
C PHE A 19 13.40 3.99 -13.64
N GLY A 20 14.32 3.60 -12.76
CA GLY A 20 15.72 3.34 -13.13
C GLY A 20 15.86 2.23 -14.20
N ALA A 21 16.97 2.24 -14.92
CA ALA A 21 17.21 1.40 -16.11
C ALA A 21 17.08 -0.12 -15.86
N ASP A 22 17.33 -0.57 -14.63
CA ASP A 22 17.27 -1.98 -14.24
C ASP A 22 15.88 -2.38 -13.71
N GLY A 23 14.89 -1.50 -13.81
CA GLY A 23 13.59 -1.64 -13.14
C GLY A 23 13.65 -1.37 -11.64
N VAL A 24 14.84 -1.36 -11.03
CA VAL A 24 15.10 -0.83 -9.69
C VAL A 24 15.48 0.65 -9.82
N SER A 25 14.78 1.49 -9.07
CA SER A 25 14.91 2.95 -9.14
C SER A 25 15.87 3.47 -8.08
N ALA A 26 17.08 3.84 -8.50
CA ALA A 26 17.95 4.79 -7.79
C ALA A 26 18.24 4.41 -6.30
N PRO A 27 18.95 5.22 -5.49
CA PRO A 27 19.20 4.83 -4.11
C PRO A 27 17.87 4.71 -3.35
N LEU A 28 17.76 3.72 -2.47
CA LEU A 28 16.67 3.55 -1.50
C LEU A 28 16.60 4.72 -0.47
N ALA A 29 17.32 5.82 -0.72
CA ALA A 29 17.34 7.02 0.09
C ALA A 29 17.31 8.27 -0.82
N SER A 30 16.48 9.23 -0.46
CA SER A 30 16.34 10.56 -1.04
C SER A 30 16.05 11.60 0.05
N ASP A 31 16.02 12.87 -0.33
CA ASP A 31 15.65 13.98 0.59
C ASP A 31 14.21 13.90 1.09
N THR A 32 13.37 13.03 0.52
CA THR A 32 11.93 12.92 0.82
C THR A 32 11.50 11.54 1.31
N ALA A 33 12.33 10.50 1.11
CA ALA A 33 12.04 9.12 1.51
C ALA A 33 13.34 8.34 1.78
N VAL A 34 13.36 7.52 2.82
CA VAL A 34 14.41 6.50 3.07
C VAL A 34 13.72 5.15 3.26
N VAL A 35 14.17 4.12 2.55
CA VAL A 35 13.56 2.80 2.53
C VAL A 35 14.57 1.76 2.97
N HIS A 36 14.18 0.90 3.91
CA HIS A 36 15.00 -0.18 4.43
C HIS A 36 14.30 -1.52 4.18
N THR A 37 14.96 -2.38 3.41
CA THR A 37 14.46 -3.72 3.04
C THR A 37 15.30 -4.83 3.66
N GLU A 38 16.49 -4.52 4.18
CA GLU A 38 17.41 -5.48 4.78
C GLU A 38 17.97 -4.88 6.07
N TYR A 39 17.60 -5.46 7.22
CA TYR A 39 18.04 -5.05 8.54
C TYR A 39 17.69 -6.13 9.57
N ASP A 40 18.34 -6.12 10.72
CA ASP A 40 17.94 -6.93 11.87
C ASP A 40 16.67 -6.34 12.49
N VAL A 41 15.57 -7.09 12.50
CA VAL A 41 14.28 -6.66 13.07
C VAL A 41 14.40 -6.29 14.54
N ALA A 42 15.33 -6.92 15.29
CA ALA A 42 15.58 -6.59 16.69
C ALA A 42 16.38 -5.28 16.86
N SER A 43 17.02 -4.79 15.81
CA SER A 43 17.84 -3.59 15.80
C SER A 43 17.64 -2.79 14.50
N PRO A 44 16.45 -2.20 14.29
CA PRO A 44 16.15 -1.49 13.05
C PRO A 44 17.06 -0.27 12.85
N PRO A 45 17.28 0.16 11.59
CA PRO A 45 18.11 1.33 11.30
C PRO A 45 17.59 2.58 12.02
N PRO A 46 18.45 3.51 12.46
CA PRO A 46 18.00 4.72 13.13
C PRO A 46 17.09 5.54 12.21
N LYS A 47 16.04 6.15 12.78
CA LYS A 47 15.18 7.08 12.04
C LYS A 47 15.97 8.35 11.69
N PRO A 48 15.85 8.90 10.46
CA PRO A 48 16.49 10.16 10.10
C PRO A 48 16.17 11.28 11.10
N ALA A 49 17.15 12.17 11.33
CA ALA A 49 16.96 13.32 12.20
C ALA A 49 15.98 14.33 11.59
N GLY A 50 15.23 15.03 12.45
CA GLY A 50 14.26 16.06 12.04
C GLY A 50 12.82 15.53 11.96
N ALA A 51 12.01 16.18 11.13
CA ALA A 51 10.59 15.87 10.98
C ALA A 51 10.39 14.75 9.95
N TRP A 52 10.50 13.51 10.41
CA TRP A 52 10.24 12.29 9.63
C TRP A 52 9.25 11.38 10.35
N THR A 53 8.38 10.76 9.56
CA THR A 53 7.45 9.73 10.01
C THR A 53 7.91 8.37 9.49
N ARG A 54 8.06 7.39 10.40
CA ARG A 54 8.43 6.02 10.06
C ARG A 54 7.21 5.14 9.87
N PHE A 55 7.03 4.63 8.67
CA PHE A 55 6.03 3.64 8.31
C PHE A 55 6.64 2.25 8.29
N VAL A 56 6.00 1.28 8.92
CA VAL A 56 6.35 -0.13 8.86
C VAL A 56 5.28 -0.84 8.04
N CYS A 57 5.68 -1.40 6.90
CA CYS A 57 4.77 -1.97 5.90
C CYS A 57 4.82 -3.49 5.96
N ILE A 58 3.66 -4.12 6.14
CA ILE A 58 3.47 -5.58 6.15
C ILE A 58 2.20 -5.96 5.36
N SER A 59 2.08 -7.23 4.99
CA SER A 59 0.88 -7.81 4.39
C SER A 59 0.91 -9.33 4.48
N ASP A 60 -0.22 -9.98 4.21
CA ASP A 60 -0.32 -11.43 3.99
C ASP A 60 0.22 -12.24 5.18
N THR A 61 -0.24 -11.90 6.39
CA THR A 61 0.22 -12.56 7.62
C THR A 61 -0.53 -13.85 7.90
N HIS A 62 -1.74 -14.02 7.38
CA HIS A 62 -2.50 -15.28 7.39
C HIS A 62 -2.56 -15.97 8.77
N ASP A 63 -3.10 -15.27 9.79
CA ASP A 63 -3.18 -15.72 11.19
C ASP A 63 -1.81 -15.93 11.89
N ARG A 64 -0.70 -15.54 11.27
CA ARG A 64 0.63 -15.62 11.88
C ARG A 64 1.01 -14.30 12.51
N THR A 65 1.76 -14.44 13.60
CA THR A 65 2.41 -13.33 14.28
C THR A 65 3.88 -13.31 13.92
N PHE A 66 4.42 -12.12 13.75
CA PHE A 66 5.82 -11.92 13.40
C PHE A 66 6.46 -10.88 14.31
N ALA A 67 7.79 -10.93 14.39
CA ALA A 67 8.55 -9.79 14.90
C ALA A 67 8.40 -8.64 13.90
N VAL A 68 8.00 -7.48 14.42
CA VAL A 68 7.82 -6.25 13.64
C VAL A 68 8.66 -5.18 14.33
N PRO A 69 9.55 -4.46 13.62
CA PRO A 69 10.39 -3.43 14.22
C PRO A 69 9.52 -2.27 14.71
N ASP A 70 10.09 -1.47 15.62
CA ASP A 70 9.44 -0.24 16.06
C ASP A 70 9.30 0.79 14.93
N GLY A 71 8.24 1.60 15.01
CA GLY A 71 7.88 2.60 14.02
C GLY A 71 6.74 3.50 14.49
N ASP A 72 6.53 4.60 13.77
CA ASP A 72 5.45 5.53 14.13
C ASP A 72 4.07 4.98 13.72
N VAL A 73 4.00 4.38 12.53
CA VAL A 73 2.76 3.92 11.88
C VAL A 73 2.97 2.52 11.32
N LEU A 74 2.07 1.59 11.64
CA LEU A 74 2.01 0.29 10.97
C LEU A 74 0.97 0.34 9.84
N LEU A 75 1.32 -0.20 8.67
CA LEU A 75 0.42 -0.40 7.55
C LEU A 75 0.34 -1.90 7.22
N HIS A 76 -0.88 -2.48 7.25
CA HIS A 76 -1.11 -3.88 6.85
C HIS A 76 -2.00 -3.97 5.61
N ALA A 77 -1.48 -4.47 4.49
CA ALA A 77 -2.16 -4.46 3.19
C ALA A 77 -3.07 -5.67 2.91
N GLY A 78 -3.76 -6.17 3.93
CA GLY A 78 -4.71 -7.28 3.78
C GLY A 78 -4.13 -8.67 4.01
N ASP A 79 -5.01 -9.65 3.90
CA ASP A 79 -4.77 -11.05 4.27
C ASP A 79 -4.28 -11.16 5.71
N LEU A 80 -5.08 -10.56 6.60
CA LEU A 80 -4.90 -10.55 8.05
C LEU A 80 -5.05 -11.97 8.63
N THR A 81 -5.89 -12.77 7.99
CA THR A 81 -6.26 -14.12 8.42
C THR A 81 -6.05 -15.14 7.29
N GLU A 82 -6.02 -16.44 7.61
CA GLU A 82 -5.95 -17.50 6.60
C GLU A 82 -7.31 -17.72 5.93
N SER A 83 -8.41 -17.47 6.63
CA SER A 83 -9.76 -17.76 6.13
C SER A 83 -10.89 -16.96 6.80
N GLY A 84 -10.60 -15.85 7.47
CA GLY A 84 -11.62 -15.01 8.10
C GLY A 84 -12.34 -15.66 9.27
N THR A 85 -11.70 -16.54 10.03
CA THR A 85 -12.35 -17.13 11.23
C THR A 85 -12.37 -16.15 12.40
N LEU A 86 -13.34 -16.29 13.30
CA LEU A 86 -13.38 -15.47 14.53
C LEU A 86 -12.14 -15.65 15.40
N VAL A 87 -11.62 -16.88 15.47
CA VAL A 87 -10.39 -17.18 16.22
C VAL A 87 -9.18 -16.53 15.57
N GLY A 88 -9.05 -16.63 14.24
CA GLY A 88 -7.98 -16.00 13.48
C GLY A 88 -7.96 -14.50 13.65
N MET A 89 -9.10 -13.84 13.41
CA MET A 89 -9.20 -12.38 13.55
C MET A 89 -8.94 -11.91 14.98
N ARG A 90 -9.40 -12.65 15.99
CA ARG A 90 -9.10 -12.33 17.40
C ARG A 90 -7.59 -12.35 17.65
N GLY A 91 -6.91 -13.41 17.23
CA GLY A 91 -5.45 -13.51 17.36
C GLY A 91 -4.73 -12.38 16.63
N THR A 92 -5.21 -11.98 15.45
CA THR A 92 -4.66 -10.85 14.71
C THR A 92 -4.85 -9.52 15.44
N VAL A 93 -6.05 -9.24 15.97
CA VAL A 93 -6.31 -8.00 16.75
C VAL A 93 -5.46 -7.97 18.02
N GLU A 94 -5.38 -9.07 18.77
CA GLU A 94 -4.55 -9.17 19.99
C GLU A 94 -3.05 -8.92 19.68
N TRP A 95 -2.54 -9.51 18.59
CA TRP A 95 -1.15 -9.31 18.16
C TRP A 95 -0.87 -7.86 17.75
N LEU A 96 -1.76 -7.26 16.95
CA LEU A 96 -1.65 -5.86 16.56
C LEU A 96 -1.76 -4.95 17.78
N ALA A 97 -2.67 -5.25 18.71
CA ALA A 97 -2.90 -4.45 19.91
C ALA A 97 -1.63 -4.36 20.77
N ALA A 98 -0.88 -5.45 20.87
CA ALA A 98 0.39 -5.52 21.60
C ALA A 98 1.55 -4.72 20.98
N MET A 99 1.42 -4.22 19.74
CA MET A 99 2.51 -3.50 19.08
C MET A 99 2.63 -2.03 19.53
N PRO A 100 3.86 -1.49 19.65
CA PRO A 100 4.12 -0.14 20.18
C PRO A 100 3.79 1.00 19.22
N HIS A 101 3.46 0.71 17.96
CA HIS A 101 3.12 1.70 16.94
C HIS A 101 1.97 2.60 17.42
N LYS A 102 2.07 3.90 17.13
CA LYS A 102 1.11 4.91 17.61
C LYS A 102 -0.25 4.81 16.95
N ILE A 103 -0.30 4.21 15.76
CA ILE A 103 -1.51 3.89 15.00
C ILE A 103 -1.19 2.72 14.06
N LYS A 104 -2.18 1.84 13.85
CA LYS A 104 -2.08 0.67 12.98
C LYS A 104 -3.22 0.71 11.99
N ILE A 105 -2.91 0.94 10.72
CA ILE A 105 -3.93 1.08 9.67
C ILE A 105 -3.91 -0.19 8.82
N ILE A 106 -5.05 -0.85 8.76
CA ILE A 106 -5.19 -2.18 8.16
C ILE A 106 -6.35 -2.17 7.16
N ILE A 107 -6.22 -2.99 6.12
CA ILE A 107 -7.31 -3.32 5.20
C ILE A 107 -7.51 -4.84 5.21
N ALA A 108 -8.63 -5.30 4.66
CA ALA A 108 -8.84 -6.71 4.37
C ALA A 108 -8.07 -7.13 3.09
N GLY A 109 -7.93 -8.44 2.89
CA GLY A 109 -7.54 -9.06 1.64
C GLY A 109 -8.46 -10.21 1.26
N ASN A 110 -8.07 -10.98 0.25
CA ASN A 110 -8.92 -12.04 -0.30
C ASN A 110 -9.12 -13.24 0.66
N HIS A 111 -8.30 -13.38 1.71
CA HIS A 111 -8.45 -14.41 2.75
C HIS A 111 -9.30 -13.98 3.95
N ASP A 112 -9.63 -12.69 4.07
CA ASP A 112 -10.44 -12.16 5.19
C ASP A 112 -11.94 -12.32 4.92
N LEU A 113 -12.34 -13.57 4.66
CA LEU A 113 -13.63 -13.95 4.03
C LEU A 113 -14.86 -13.33 4.67
N THR A 114 -14.92 -13.31 6.00
CA THR A 114 -16.06 -12.78 6.77
C THR A 114 -16.19 -11.27 6.74
N LEU A 115 -15.13 -10.55 6.34
CA LEU A 115 -15.19 -9.11 6.19
C LEU A 115 -15.88 -8.72 4.88
N ASP A 116 -16.03 -9.67 3.95
CA ASP A 116 -16.58 -9.40 2.64
C ASP A 116 -18.11 -9.52 2.58
N ASP A 117 -18.77 -8.36 2.63
CA ASP A 117 -20.22 -8.21 2.55
C ASP A 117 -20.73 -7.69 1.20
N HIS A 118 -19.88 -7.56 0.17
CA HIS A 118 -20.36 -7.11 -1.14
C HIS A 118 -21.31 -8.14 -1.74
N ASP A 119 -22.47 -7.72 -2.27
CA ASP A 119 -23.42 -8.61 -2.94
C ASP A 119 -23.72 -9.92 -2.17
N ASP A 120 -23.78 -9.84 -0.83
CA ASP A 120 -23.93 -10.97 0.09
C ASP A 120 -22.88 -12.09 -0.18
N TRP A 121 -21.65 -11.73 -0.56
CA TRP A 121 -20.62 -12.66 -1.02
C TRP A 121 -20.34 -13.74 0.02
N TYR A 122 -20.07 -13.35 1.26
CA TYR A 122 -19.78 -14.33 2.31
C TYR A 122 -20.98 -15.26 2.58
N GLU A 123 -22.20 -14.74 2.60
CA GLU A 123 -23.43 -15.54 2.76
C GLU A 123 -23.58 -16.62 1.69
N ARG A 124 -23.18 -16.30 0.46
CA ARG A 124 -23.28 -17.19 -0.69
C ARG A 124 -22.10 -18.15 -0.80
N GLU A 125 -20.91 -17.72 -0.42
CA GLU A 125 -19.65 -18.41 -0.75
C GLU A 125 -18.99 -19.09 0.45
N TYR A 126 -19.41 -18.85 1.71
CA TYR A 126 -18.75 -19.40 2.91
C TYR A 126 -18.55 -20.92 2.82
N SER A 127 -19.53 -21.66 2.30
CA SER A 127 -19.50 -23.13 2.26
C SER A 127 -18.37 -23.71 1.40
N ARG A 128 -17.82 -22.90 0.49
CA ARG A 128 -16.65 -23.27 -0.32
C ARG A 128 -15.36 -23.29 0.51
N TRP A 129 -15.30 -22.48 1.55
CA TRP A 129 -14.07 -22.18 2.30
C TRP A 129 -14.13 -22.73 3.73
N HIS A 130 -15.28 -22.62 4.40
CA HIS A 130 -15.50 -23.08 5.76
C HIS A 130 -16.20 -24.44 5.78
N ARG A 131 -15.43 -25.49 6.02
CA ARG A 131 -15.93 -26.88 6.01
C ARG A 131 -16.84 -27.23 7.19
N PHE A 132 -16.71 -26.51 8.31
CA PHE A 132 -17.33 -26.87 9.59
C PHE A 132 -18.53 -25.99 9.96
N GLY A 133 -19.01 -25.18 9.02
CA GLY A 133 -20.12 -24.26 9.23
C GLY A 133 -19.75 -22.82 8.92
N LYS A 134 -20.75 -21.96 8.93
CA LYS A 134 -20.59 -20.53 8.69
C LYS A 134 -20.07 -19.85 9.97
N GLU A 135 -19.02 -19.04 9.86
CA GLU A 135 -18.57 -18.14 10.94
C GLU A 135 -19.55 -16.98 11.17
N ASP A 136 -19.54 -16.44 12.39
CA ASP A 136 -20.25 -15.22 12.75
C ASP A 136 -19.50 -13.98 12.25
N ALA A 137 -19.83 -13.54 11.03
CA ALA A 137 -19.18 -12.40 10.38
C ALA A 137 -19.32 -11.09 11.17
N GLU A 138 -20.45 -10.89 11.86
CA GLU A 138 -20.67 -9.69 12.67
C GLU A 138 -19.78 -9.69 13.91
N ALA A 139 -19.60 -10.85 14.56
CA ALA A 139 -18.64 -10.98 15.64
C ALA A 139 -17.20 -10.71 15.17
N VAL A 140 -16.83 -11.16 13.96
CA VAL A 140 -15.51 -10.87 13.37
C VAL A 140 -15.31 -9.38 13.13
N LYS A 141 -16.26 -8.72 12.46
CA LYS A 141 -16.22 -7.26 12.21
C LYS A 141 -16.20 -6.47 13.52
N GLY A 142 -16.92 -6.96 14.55
CA GLY A 142 -16.95 -6.38 15.88
C GLY A 142 -15.58 -6.33 16.57
N LEU A 143 -14.66 -7.26 16.27
CA LEU A 143 -13.30 -7.23 16.82
C LEU A 143 -12.50 -6.01 16.34
N LEU A 144 -12.67 -5.62 15.07
CA LEU A 144 -11.97 -4.48 14.45
C LEU A 144 -12.40 -3.12 15.03
N THR A 145 -13.54 -3.08 15.72
CA THR A 145 -14.08 -1.87 16.37
C THR A 145 -14.26 -2.05 17.87
N SER A 146 -13.69 -3.11 18.45
CA SER A 146 -13.71 -3.37 19.89
C SER A 146 -12.96 -2.30 20.68
N ASP A 147 -13.18 -2.24 22.00
CA ASP A 147 -12.46 -1.29 22.86
C ASP A 147 -10.95 -1.56 22.84
N GLU A 148 -10.53 -2.83 22.78
CA GLU A 148 -9.12 -3.21 22.58
C GLU A 148 -8.54 -2.63 21.29
N ALA A 149 -9.25 -2.77 20.16
CA ALA A 149 -8.83 -2.20 18.88
C ALA A 149 -8.75 -0.67 18.94
N ARG A 150 -9.72 0.00 19.59
CA ARG A 150 -9.74 1.47 19.74
C ARG A 150 -8.62 1.99 20.63
N GLU A 151 -8.43 1.37 21.80
CA GLU A 151 -7.37 1.74 22.75
C GLU A 151 -5.99 1.54 22.12
N ALA A 152 -5.83 0.47 21.35
CA ALA A 152 -4.63 0.20 20.59
C ALA A 152 -4.49 1.02 19.29
N ARG A 153 -5.49 1.85 18.94
CA ARG A 153 -5.52 2.68 17.72
C ARG A 153 -5.33 1.85 16.44
N ILE A 154 -6.04 0.74 16.35
CA ILE A 154 -6.22 -0.04 15.13
C ILE A 154 -7.34 0.62 14.32
N VAL A 155 -7.07 0.92 13.05
CA VAL A 155 -8.00 1.53 12.11
C VAL A 155 -8.15 0.60 10.92
N TYR A 156 -9.32 -0.04 10.82
CA TYR A 156 -9.70 -0.82 9.64
C TYR A 156 -10.30 0.11 8.57
N LEU A 157 -9.85 -0.03 7.32
CA LEU A 157 -10.37 0.72 6.18
C LEU A 157 -10.94 -0.22 5.11
N GLN A 158 -12.11 0.12 4.58
CA GLN A 158 -12.73 -0.54 3.44
C GLN A 158 -13.33 0.52 2.50
N ASP A 159 -12.57 0.90 1.47
CA ASP A 159 -12.89 1.97 0.54
C ASP A 159 -13.06 3.35 1.18
N GLU A 160 -12.35 3.58 2.28
CA GLU A 160 -12.42 4.79 3.10
C GLU A 160 -11.09 5.53 3.17
N LYS A 161 -11.19 6.84 3.39
CA LYS A 161 -10.06 7.73 3.69
C LYS A 161 -10.00 7.99 5.20
N HIS A 162 -8.80 7.93 5.77
CA HIS A 162 -8.52 8.30 7.14
C HIS A 162 -7.40 9.34 7.22
N GLU A 163 -7.54 10.30 8.12
CA GLU A 163 -6.53 11.33 8.37
C GLU A 163 -6.06 11.25 9.82
N PHE A 164 -4.75 11.36 10.03
CA PHE A 164 -4.15 11.23 11.35
C PHE A 164 -2.88 12.06 11.47
N GLN A 165 -2.49 12.34 12.72
CA GLN A 165 -1.21 12.93 13.07
C GLN A 165 -0.45 12.01 14.01
N VAL A 166 0.85 11.86 13.77
CA VAL A 166 1.76 11.06 14.62
C VAL A 166 2.30 11.86 15.81
N ARG A 167 2.31 13.19 15.66
CA ARG A 167 2.80 14.18 16.63
C ARG A 167 1.83 15.35 16.63
N GLU A 168 1.63 15.99 17.78
CA GLU A 168 0.68 17.10 17.95
C GLU A 168 0.98 18.27 16.97
N ASP A 169 2.25 18.66 16.86
CA ASP A 169 2.73 19.66 15.90
C ASP A 169 3.23 19.04 14.57
N GLY A 170 2.85 17.80 14.29
CA GLY A 170 3.26 17.05 13.12
C GLY A 170 2.38 17.31 11.89
N ARG A 171 2.86 16.86 10.73
CA ARG A 171 2.03 16.80 9.53
C ARG A 171 0.81 15.91 9.74
N THR A 172 -0.34 16.34 9.21
CA THR A 172 -1.49 15.47 8.97
C THR A 172 -1.22 14.60 7.75
N TRP A 173 -1.29 13.29 7.94
CA TRP A 173 -1.20 12.29 6.89
C TRP A 173 -2.60 11.84 6.48
N SER A 174 -2.76 11.54 5.20
CA SER A 174 -3.95 10.88 4.67
C SER A 174 -3.62 9.48 4.16
N VAL A 175 -4.49 8.51 4.49
CA VAL A 175 -4.47 7.14 3.97
C VAL A 175 -5.81 6.84 3.32
N TYR A 176 -5.80 6.23 2.15
CA TYR A 176 -6.98 5.57 1.59
C TYR A 176 -6.74 4.06 1.52
N GLY A 177 -7.68 3.27 2.03
CA GLY A 177 -7.59 1.81 2.11
C GLY A 177 -8.65 1.10 1.28
N SER A 178 -8.27 0.10 0.49
CA SER A 178 -9.20 -0.68 -0.34
C SER A 178 -8.79 -2.16 -0.41
N PRO A 179 -9.66 -3.12 -0.03
CA PRO A 179 -9.31 -4.54 0.05
C PRO A 179 -9.35 -5.27 -1.30
N TRP A 180 -9.78 -4.58 -2.34
CA TRP A 180 -10.16 -5.16 -3.61
C TRP A 180 -8.97 -5.58 -4.48
N SER A 181 -9.08 -6.75 -5.13
CA SER A 181 -8.12 -7.24 -6.13
C SER A 181 -8.79 -7.75 -7.41
N PRO A 182 -8.08 -7.77 -8.56
CA PRO A 182 -8.61 -8.38 -9.78
C PRO A 182 -8.96 -9.84 -9.56
N TYR A 183 -10.06 -10.30 -10.17
CA TYR A 183 -10.59 -11.65 -10.01
C TYR A 183 -9.53 -12.76 -10.10
N PHE A 184 -9.52 -13.61 -9.08
CA PHE A 184 -8.73 -14.82 -8.96
C PHE A 184 -9.56 -15.88 -8.22
N TYR A 185 -10.04 -16.90 -8.92
CA TYR A 185 -10.81 -18.01 -8.35
C TYR A 185 -12.00 -17.61 -7.44
N ASN A 186 -12.63 -16.45 -7.60
CA ASN A 186 -13.76 -16.03 -6.77
C ASN A 186 -13.45 -16.13 -5.26
N TRP A 187 -12.29 -15.61 -4.85
CA TRP A 187 -12.01 -15.30 -3.45
C TRP A 187 -12.73 -14.01 -3.04
N ALA A 188 -12.67 -13.67 -1.74
CA ALA A 188 -13.24 -12.43 -1.23
C ALA A 188 -12.62 -11.19 -1.91
N PHE A 189 -13.38 -10.10 -1.95
CA PHE A 189 -12.97 -8.80 -2.48
C PHE A 189 -12.42 -8.86 -3.91
N ASN A 190 -12.98 -9.73 -4.74
CA ASN A 190 -12.63 -9.85 -6.15
C ASN A 190 -13.53 -8.98 -7.03
N TYR A 191 -12.94 -8.20 -7.94
CA TYR A 191 -13.68 -7.52 -9.02
C TYR A 191 -13.27 -8.00 -10.40
N LYS A 192 -14.19 -7.86 -11.37
CA LYS A 192 -13.87 -8.05 -12.78
C LYS A 192 -13.06 -6.86 -13.30
N ARG A 193 -11.99 -7.14 -14.06
CA ARG A 193 -11.23 -6.11 -14.80
C ARG A 193 -12.15 -5.31 -15.72
N GLY A 194 -11.68 -4.13 -16.17
CA GLY A 194 -12.48 -3.22 -16.99
C GLY A 194 -13.47 -2.42 -16.15
N LEU A 195 -14.76 -2.48 -16.46
CA LEU A 195 -15.78 -1.66 -15.80
C LEU A 195 -15.92 -1.94 -14.30
N GLY A 196 -15.71 -3.18 -13.85
CA GLY A 196 -15.73 -3.52 -12.42
C GLY A 196 -14.60 -2.81 -11.66
N ALA A 197 -13.39 -2.85 -12.22
CA ALA A 197 -12.25 -2.09 -11.70
C ALA A 197 -12.51 -0.58 -11.72
N GLU A 198 -13.04 -0.03 -12.82
CA GLU A 198 -13.33 1.41 -12.93
C GLU A 198 -14.32 1.89 -11.86
N GLY A 199 -15.37 1.11 -11.58
CA GLY A 199 -16.39 1.45 -10.58
C GLY A 199 -15.86 1.57 -9.15
N LEU A 200 -14.73 0.93 -8.85
CA LEU A 200 -14.03 1.00 -7.56
C LEU A 200 -12.90 2.04 -7.62
N ILE A 201 -11.96 1.89 -8.56
CA ILE A 201 -10.72 2.66 -8.63
C ILE A 201 -10.96 4.14 -8.96
N SER A 202 -12.02 4.49 -9.70
CA SER A 202 -12.32 5.89 -10.04
C SER A 202 -12.62 6.74 -8.79
N LYS A 203 -13.17 6.12 -7.74
CA LYS A 203 -13.58 6.75 -6.48
C LYS A 203 -12.43 7.06 -5.53
N ILE A 204 -11.24 6.49 -5.76
CA ILE A 204 -10.07 6.71 -4.92
C ILE A 204 -9.72 8.22 -4.92
N PRO A 205 -9.74 8.90 -3.76
CA PRO A 205 -9.38 10.30 -3.64
C PRO A 205 -7.86 10.47 -3.64
N ALA A 206 -7.39 11.70 -3.87
CA ALA A 206 -5.99 12.04 -3.63
C ALA A 206 -5.64 11.82 -2.13
N THR A 207 -4.49 11.20 -1.89
CA THR A 207 -4.05 10.76 -0.56
C THR A 207 -2.53 10.71 -0.51
N ASP A 208 -1.93 10.89 0.67
CA ASP A 208 -0.50 10.73 0.86
C ASP A 208 -0.08 9.26 0.75
N ILE A 209 -0.93 8.38 1.28
CA ILE A 209 -0.67 6.95 1.36
C ILE A 209 -1.87 6.22 0.75
N LEU A 210 -1.56 5.31 -0.16
CA LEU A 210 -2.54 4.40 -0.76
C LEU A 210 -2.26 2.99 -0.24
N LEU A 211 -3.28 2.34 0.29
CA LEU A 211 -3.21 0.98 0.80
C LEU A 211 -4.22 0.14 0.00
N THR A 212 -3.73 -0.74 -0.87
CA THR A 212 -4.60 -1.65 -1.67
C THR A 212 -4.17 -3.07 -1.44
N HIS A 213 -5.08 -4.04 -1.45
CA HIS A 213 -4.64 -5.43 -1.27
C HIS A 213 -3.85 -5.93 -2.50
N GLY A 214 -4.42 -5.76 -3.70
CA GLY A 214 -3.75 -6.11 -4.96
C GLY A 214 -2.80 -5.03 -5.49
N PRO A 215 -1.74 -5.40 -6.24
CA PRO A 215 -0.81 -4.45 -6.82
C PRO A 215 -1.37 -3.75 -8.09
N PRO A 216 -0.82 -2.57 -8.45
CA PRO A 216 -0.98 -2.00 -9.79
C PRO A 216 -0.24 -2.84 -10.85
N ALA A 217 -0.79 -2.93 -12.06
CA ALA A 217 -0.14 -3.62 -13.18
C ALA A 217 1.24 -3.02 -13.51
N GLY A 218 2.26 -3.87 -13.63
CA GLY A 218 3.63 -3.49 -13.98
C GLY A 218 4.52 -3.04 -12.82
N ILE A 219 4.02 -3.12 -11.59
CA ILE A 219 4.73 -2.71 -10.38
C ILE A 219 4.60 -3.82 -9.35
N LEU A 220 5.66 -4.63 -9.22
CA LEU A 220 5.76 -5.68 -8.20
C LEU A 220 4.56 -6.65 -8.21
N ASP A 221 4.13 -7.04 -9.41
CA ASP A 221 2.93 -7.86 -9.67
C ASP A 221 3.21 -9.06 -10.58
N ARG A 222 4.47 -9.51 -10.64
CA ARG A 222 4.88 -10.63 -11.49
C ARG A 222 4.85 -11.93 -10.70
N VAL A 223 4.08 -12.91 -11.19
CA VAL A 223 3.98 -14.25 -10.59
C VAL A 223 5.00 -15.22 -11.20
N ILE A 224 5.19 -16.40 -10.59
CA ILE A 224 6.20 -17.38 -11.03
C ILE A 224 6.02 -17.90 -12.46
N THR A 225 4.79 -17.85 -13.00
CA THR A 225 4.51 -18.19 -14.41
C THR A 225 5.04 -17.14 -15.39
N GLY A 226 5.54 -16.01 -14.88
CA GLY A 226 6.04 -14.88 -15.65
C GLY A 226 4.96 -13.88 -16.04
N GLU A 227 3.70 -14.13 -15.67
CA GLU A 227 2.54 -13.27 -15.93
C GLU A 227 2.53 -12.04 -15.04
N TRP A 228 1.93 -10.97 -15.55
CA TRP A 228 1.67 -9.71 -14.84
C TRP A 228 0.20 -9.69 -14.45
N VAL A 229 -0.08 -9.62 -13.15
CA VAL A 229 -1.45 -9.82 -12.63
C VAL A 229 -2.01 -8.60 -11.90
N GLY A 230 -1.25 -7.50 -11.80
CA GLY A 230 -1.73 -6.27 -11.17
C GLY A 230 -2.86 -5.61 -11.94
N CYS A 231 -3.50 -4.62 -11.33
CA CYS A 231 -4.65 -3.91 -11.90
C CYS A 231 -4.22 -2.78 -12.85
N GLU A 232 -4.63 -2.85 -14.13
CA GLU A 232 -4.29 -1.85 -15.15
C GLU A 232 -5.02 -0.53 -14.90
N THR A 233 -6.26 -0.59 -14.42
CA THR A 233 -7.05 0.60 -14.07
C THR A 233 -6.39 1.36 -12.92
N LEU A 234 -5.85 0.66 -11.92
CA LEU A 234 -5.10 1.26 -10.81
C LEU A 234 -3.85 1.95 -11.34
N THR A 235 -3.05 1.28 -12.18
CA THR A 235 -1.89 1.86 -12.87
C THR A 235 -2.25 3.13 -13.64
N ALA A 236 -3.37 3.14 -14.37
CA ALA A 236 -3.84 4.30 -15.12
C ALA A 236 -4.28 5.48 -14.22
N ARG A 237 -4.68 5.20 -12.98
CA ARG A 237 -5.12 6.21 -12.01
C ARG A 237 -3.96 6.86 -11.26
N LEU A 238 -2.87 6.14 -11.02
CA LEU A 238 -1.71 6.61 -10.24
C LEU A 238 -1.15 7.98 -10.66
N PRO A 239 -1.03 8.36 -11.95
CA PRO A 239 -0.52 9.68 -12.33
C PRO A 239 -1.38 10.86 -11.84
N LYS A 240 -2.66 10.61 -11.53
CA LYS A 240 -3.56 11.60 -10.92
C LYS A 240 -3.51 11.57 -9.39
N LEU A 241 -3.24 10.42 -8.79
CA LEU A 241 -3.21 10.24 -7.33
C LEU A 241 -1.87 10.66 -6.73
N LYS A 242 -0.77 10.27 -7.38
CA LYS A 242 0.63 10.51 -6.97
C LYS A 242 0.86 10.34 -5.45
N PRO A 243 0.45 9.21 -4.84
CA PRO A 243 0.67 9.01 -3.41
C PRO A 243 2.17 8.99 -3.13
N ARG A 244 2.59 9.40 -1.94
CA ARG A 244 3.99 9.31 -1.51
C ARG A 244 4.41 7.87 -1.24
N LEU A 245 3.47 7.07 -0.74
CA LEU A 245 3.64 5.65 -0.46
C LEU A 245 2.41 4.89 -0.95
N HIS A 246 2.63 3.81 -1.71
CA HIS A 246 1.59 2.86 -2.10
C HIS A 246 2.00 1.48 -1.61
N VAL A 247 1.33 1.01 -0.56
CA VAL A 247 1.57 -0.32 0.01
C VAL A 247 0.49 -1.27 -0.48
N PHE A 248 0.91 -2.46 -0.88
CA PHE A 248 0.05 -3.56 -1.28
C PHE A 248 0.67 -4.90 -0.94
N GLY A 249 -0.06 -5.98 -1.19
CA GLY A 249 0.37 -7.34 -0.92
C GLY A 249 -0.06 -8.30 -2.04
N HIS A 250 -0.64 -9.43 -1.64
CA HIS A 250 -1.28 -10.45 -2.49
C HIS A 250 -0.35 -11.25 -3.41
N ILE A 251 0.64 -10.60 -4.05
CA ILE A 251 1.57 -11.24 -5.00
C ILE A 251 2.91 -11.51 -4.32
N HIS A 252 3.00 -12.64 -3.65
CA HIS A 252 4.11 -12.98 -2.75
C HIS A 252 5.43 -13.14 -3.51
N GLU A 253 5.37 -13.54 -4.79
CA GLU A 253 6.55 -13.67 -5.67
C GLU A 253 7.25 -12.35 -5.94
N ALA A 254 6.55 -11.24 -5.76
CA ALA A 254 7.01 -9.92 -6.12
C ALA A 254 7.19 -9.01 -4.91
N HIS A 255 7.32 -9.58 -3.69
CA HIS A 255 7.72 -8.83 -2.50
C HIS A 255 8.94 -7.95 -2.79
N GLY A 256 8.86 -6.67 -2.41
CA GLY A 256 9.95 -5.74 -2.62
C GLY A 256 9.50 -4.29 -2.71
N VAL A 257 10.40 -3.46 -3.22
CA VAL A 257 10.22 -2.00 -3.30
C VAL A 257 10.56 -1.49 -4.70
N ARG A 258 9.77 -0.53 -5.18
CA ARG A 258 10.11 0.31 -6.34
C ARG A 258 9.81 1.78 -6.03
N VAL A 259 10.60 2.70 -6.56
CA VAL A 259 10.39 4.15 -6.46
C VAL A 259 10.08 4.70 -7.84
N GLY A 260 8.91 5.29 -8.03
CA GLY A 260 8.54 5.98 -9.27
C GLY A 260 8.73 7.48 -9.13
N GLU A 261 9.36 8.12 -10.11
CA GLU A 261 9.46 9.59 -10.17
C GLU A 261 8.44 10.13 -11.17
N TRP A 262 7.58 11.06 -10.74
CA TRP A 262 6.59 11.67 -11.61
C TRP A 262 7.21 12.83 -12.40
N GLN A 263 7.07 12.79 -13.72
CA GLN A 263 7.52 13.87 -14.61
C GLN A 263 6.59 15.08 -14.50
N SER A 264 7.17 16.27 -14.45
CA SER A 264 6.43 17.53 -14.56
C SER A 264 5.98 17.74 -16.01
N PRO A 265 4.71 18.07 -16.28
CA PRO A 265 4.28 18.40 -17.64
C PRO A 265 5.01 19.67 -18.12
N GLY A 266 5.89 19.54 -19.12
CA GLY A 266 6.50 20.70 -19.81
C GLY A 266 7.72 21.34 -19.16
N GLY A 267 8.40 20.70 -18.21
CA GLY A 267 9.58 21.26 -17.54
C GLY A 267 10.84 21.25 -18.40
N SER A 268 11.42 22.42 -18.63
CA SER A 268 12.85 22.57 -18.99
C SER A 268 13.72 21.97 -17.87
N PRO A 269 14.92 21.43 -18.14
CA PRO A 269 15.74 20.70 -17.15
C PRO A 269 16.31 21.57 -16.00
N ASP A 270 15.84 22.80 -15.83
CA ASP A 270 16.38 23.78 -14.89
C ASP A 270 15.26 24.30 -13.98
N THR A 271 15.09 23.67 -12.82
CA THR A 271 14.58 24.26 -11.56
C THR A 271 14.69 23.22 -10.45
N SER A 272 15.27 23.59 -9.32
CA SER A 272 15.67 22.73 -8.21
C SER A 272 14.53 22.21 -7.32
N SER A 273 13.31 22.05 -7.84
CA SER A 273 12.20 21.45 -7.07
C SER A 273 12.26 19.93 -7.21
N ALA A 274 12.37 19.20 -6.11
CA ALA A 274 12.39 17.74 -6.12
C ALA A 274 11.15 17.19 -6.86
N THR A 275 11.37 16.34 -7.85
CA THR A 275 10.29 15.66 -8.58
C THR A 275 9.46 14.83 -7.59
N PRO A 276 8.11 14.91 -7.63
CA PRO A 276 7.28 14.08 -6.75
C PRO A 276 7.59 12.60 -6.98
N ARG A 277 7.74 11.84 -5.88
CA ARG A 277 8.04 10.40 -5.93
C ARG A 277 6.99 9.59 -5.21
N THR A 278 6.76 8.38 -5.70
CA THR A 278 5.97 7.35 -5.03
C THR A 278 6.89 6.18 -4.67
N VAL A 279 6.92 5.79 -3.40
CA VAL A 279 7.48 4.51 -2.96
C VAL A 279 6.37 3.47 -3.06
N PHE A 280 6.56 2.47 -3.92
CA PHE A 280 5.69 1.30 -4.05
C PHE A 280 6.28 0.17 -3.24
N VAL A 281 5.47 -0.45 -2.39
CA VAL A 281 5.88 -1.56 -1.52
C VAL A 281 4.91 -2.71 -1.70
N ASN A 282 5.40 -3.82 -2.25
CA ASN A 282 4.74 -5.10 -2.11
C ASN A 282 5.23 -5.74 -0.82
N ALA A 283 4.39 -5.71 0.21
CA ALA A 283 4.67 -6.17 1.55
C ALA A 283 4.22 -7.63 1.80
N ALA A 284 3.83 -8.37 0.75
CA ALA A 284 3.41 -9.77 0.86
C ALA A 284 4.60 -10.69 1.11
N ASN A 285 4.96 -10.85 2.39
CA ASN A 285 6.19 -11.51 2.79
C ASN A 285 5.98 -12.92 3.38
N PHE A 286 4.76 -13.47 3.26
CA PHE A 286 4.41 -14.82 3.71
C PHE A 286 3.19 -15.38 2.93
N PRO A 287 3.12 -16.70 2.61
CA PRO A 287 4.10 -17.73 2.94
C PRO A 287 5.36 -17.75 2.08
N ALA A 288 6.47 -18.01 2.78
CA ALA A 288 7.74 -18.48 2.24
C ALA A 288 7.58 -19.89 1.62
N GLY A 289 7.28 -19.98 0.33
CA GLY A 289 7.23 -21.21 -0.44
C GLY A 289 8.59 -21.95 -0.57
N PRO A 290 8.57 -23.27 -0.79
CA PRO A 290 9.75 -24.08 -1.06
C PRO A 290 10.36 -23.77 -2.44
N GLN A 291 11.64 -24.11 -2.65
CA GLN A 291 12.32 -24.00 -3.94
C GLN A 291 11.49 -24.69 -5.02
N ARG A 292 11.21 -23.99 -6.13
CA ARG A 292 10.41 -24.53 -7.23
C ARG A 292 11.32 -24.74 -8.43
N LYS A 293 11.02 -25.76 -9.23
CA LYS A 293 11.75 -26.02 -10.47
C LYS A 293 11.04 -25.29 -11.62
N GLY A 294 11.59 -24.16 -12.05
CA GLY A 294 11.14 -23.41 -13.22
C GLY A 294 11.77 -23.94 -14.52
N PRO A 295 11.39 -23.35 -15.67
CA PRO A 295 11.92 -23.71 -16.99
C PRO A 295 13.45 -23.59 -17.09
N GLU A 296 14.04 -22.70 -16.29
CA GLU A 296 15.49 -22.40 -16.26
C GLU A 296 16.25 -23.14 -15.14
N GLY A 297 15.59 -24.04 -14.38
CA GLY A 297 16.19 -24.80 -13.28
C GLY A 297 15.53 -24.55 -11.92
N TRP A 298 16.26 -24.81 -10.84
CA TRP A 298 15.77 -24.54 -9.49
C TRP A 298 15.78 -23.04 -9.22
N THR A 299 14.60 -22.48 -8.95
CA THR A 299 14.44 -21.12 -8.44
C THR A 299 14.19 -21.19 -6.94
N ARG A 300 14.72 -20.20 -6.19
CA ARG A 300 14.32 -20.02 -4.80
C ARG A 300 12.80 -19.86 -4.76
N GLY A 301 12.17 -20.51 -3.79
CA GLY A 301 10.73 -20.41 -3.62
C GLY A 301 10.30 -18.98 -3.34
N VAL A 302 9.02 -18.72 -3.57
CA VAL A 302 8.32 -17.51 -3.15
C VAL A 302 8.67 -17.23 -1.69
N GLY A 303 9.05 -16.01 -1.30
CA GLY A 303 9.30 -15.67 0.12
C GLY A 303 10.44 -16.42 0.84
N GLN A 304 11.50 -16.91 0.20
CA GLN A 304 12.64 -17.58 0.90
C GLN A 304 13.54 -16.68 1.79
N GLY A 305 12.95 -15.72 2.51
CA GLY A 305 13.55 -14.99 3.62
C GLY A 305 12.74 -15.19 4.91
N ALA A 306 13.30 -14.80 6.05
CA ALA A 306 12.45 -14.55 7.22
C ALA A 306 11.47 -13.42 6.88
N PHE A 307 10.29 -13.42 7.50
CA PHE A 307 9.35 -12.30 7.37
C PHE A 307 10.07 -10.99 7.71
N GLN A 308 10.15 -10.09 6.74
CA GLN A 308 10.96 -8.87 6.76
C GLN A 308 10.05 -7.68 6.41
N PRO A 309 9.52 -6.98 7.41
CA PRO A 309 8.77 -5.74 7.17
C PRO A 309 9.60 -4.74 6.36
N VAL A 310 8.96 -3.92 5.55
CA VAL A 310 9.65 -2.81 4.87
C VAL A 310 9.49 -1.55 5.71
N ILE A 311 10.60 -0.91 6.06
CA ILE A 311 10.56 0.40 6.73
C ILE A 311 10.64 1.49 5.67
N VAL A 312 9.70 2.43 5.71
CA VAL A 312 9.70 3.62 4.87
C VAL A 312 9.65 4.84 5.78
N ASP A 313 10.75 5.59 5.84
CA ASP A 313 10.79 6.90 6.48
C ASP A 313 10.41 7.96 5.45
N LEU A 314 9.35 8.74 5.70
CA LEU A 314 8.96 9.85 4.84
C LEU A 314 9.14 11.18 5.57
N ARG A 315 9.74 12.17 4.89
CA ARG A 315 9.90 13.53 5.43
C ARG A 315 8.54 14.19 5.58
N ASP A 316 8.25 14.81 6.72
CA ASP A 316 6.94 15.42 6.97
C ASP A 316 6.69 16.62 6.04
N ALA A 317 7.66 17.53 5.92
CA ALA A 317 7.58 18.64 4.97
C ALA A 317 8.00 18.19 3.56
N ILE A 318 7.22 18.60 2.56
CA ILE A 318 7.73 18.78 1.20
C ILE A 318 8.03 20.27 1.14
N ASP A 319 9.28 20.67 0.90
CA ASP A 319 9.59 22.06 0.65
C ASP A 319 8.70 22.54 -0.52
N GLN A 320 7.60 23.22 -0.22
CA GLN A 320 6.82 23.94 -1.22
C GLN A 320 7.70 25.12 -1.64
N PRO A 321 7.96 25.36 -2.93
CA PRO A 321 8.56 26.63 -3.31
C PRO A 321 7.64 27.71 -2.75
N GLU A 322 8.20 28.61 -1.96
CA GLU A 322 7.49 29.80 -1.49
C GLU A 322 6.75 30.39 -2.68
N SER A 323 5.44 30.59 -2.53
CA SER A 323 4.72 31.44 -3.45
C SER A 323 5.43 32.79 -3.38
N ASN A 324 6.29 33.07 -4.35
CA ASN A 324 6.71 34.42 -4.64
C ASN A 324 5.43 35.16 -4.99
N ASP A 325 4.79 35.76 -3.98
CA ASP A 325 3.90 36.88 -4.15
C ASP A 325 4.71 37.93 -4.89
N VAL A 326 4.65 37.89 -6.22
CA VAL A 326 5.01 39.02 -7.04
C VAL A 326 3.96 40.07 -6.70
N PRO A 327 4.33 41.21 -6.09
CA PRO A 327 3.37 42.27 -5.83
C PRO A 327 2.76 42.68 -7.15
N ASN A 328 1.43 42.55 -7.27
CA ASN A 328 0.70 43.05 -8.42
C ASN A 328 0.91 44.58 -8.48
N PRO A 329 1.57 45.12 -9.53
CA PRO A 329 1.82 46.56 -9.62
C PRO A 329 0.55 47.38 -9.90
N ASP A 330 -0.60 46.75 -10.12
CA ASP A 330 -1.84 47.45 -10.49
C ASP A 330 -2.74 47.86 -9.31
N ASN A 331 -2.23 47.83 -8.08
CA ASN A 331 -2.96 48.36 -6.92
C ASN A 331 -2.36 49.70 -6.43
N GLU A 332 -2.27 50.67 -7.34
CA GLU A 332 -2.17 52.07 -6.93
C GLU A 332 -3.53 52.55 -6.41
N PRO A 333 -3.63 53.05 -5.17
CA PRO A 333 -4.83 53.72 -4.71
C PRO A 333 -5.01 55.03 -5.47
N SER A 334 -6.20 55.22 -6.07
CA SER A 334 -6.58 56.46 -6.74
C SER A 334 -6.33 57.68 -5.84
N PRO A 335 -5.76 58.79 -6.36
CA PRO A 335 -5.55 59.98 -5.57
C PRO A 335 -6.88 60.60 -5.17
N GLN A 336 -7.12 60.68 -3.86
CA GLN A 336 -8.18 61.51 -3.30
C GLN A 336 -7.93 62.96 -3.69
N GLY A 337 -8.86 63.52 -4.46
CA GLY A 337 -8.90 64.94 -4.78
C GLY A 337 -9.10 65.76 -3.51
N LEU A 338 -8.18 66.70 -3.29
CA LEU A 338 -8.31 67.79 -2.33
C LEU A 338 -9.09 68.95 -2.94
N ALA A 339 -10.01 69.46 -2.13
CA ALA A 339 -10.56 70.83 -2.07
C ALA A 339 -11.64 71.26 -3.09
N ALA A 340 -12.85 71.51 -2.55
CA ALA A 340 -13.28 72.87 -2.20
C ALA A 340 -14.27 72.82 -1.02
#